data_AF-A0A6J6UH87-F1
#
_entry.id   AF-A0A6J6UH87-F1
#
_cell.length_a   1.000
_cell.length_b   1.000
_cell.length_c   1.000
_cell.angle_alpha   90.00
_cell.angle_beta   90.00
_cell.angle_gamma   90.00
#
_symmetry.space_group_name_H-M   'P 1'
#
loop_
_entity.id
_entity.type
_entity.pdbx_description
1 polymer ?
#
loop_
_entity_poly.entity_id
_entity_poly.type
_entity_poly.pdbx_seq_one_letter_code
_entity_poly.pdbx_strand_id
1 'polypeptide(L)' 'MPSAQGGVSSISPEPTDEEVVAIVAAVQLGLPTSSGQEAALEAVSRWRFSGRWWSRPVPARRARPGG' A
#
# COMPACT_ATOMS: atom_id res chain seq x y z
N MET A 1 -23.00 -2.16 -21.68
CA MET A 1 -21.92 -1.94 -20.69
C MET A 1 -21.04 -3.18 -20.69
N PRO A 2 -19.83 -3.17 -21.28
CA PRO A 2 -18.94 -4.31 -21.19
C PRO A 2 -18.30 -4.34 -19.79
N SER A 3 -18.51 -5.43 -19.04
CA SER A 3 -17.84 -5.70 -17.78
C SER A 3 -16.34 -5.88 -18.04
N ALA A 4 -15.50 -5.02 -17.45
CA ALA A 4 -14.06 -5.21 -17.46
C ALA A 4 -13.72 -6.43 -16.60
N GLN A 5 -13.38 -7.55 -17.24
CA GLN A 5 -12.79 -8.69 -16.55
C GLN A 5 -11.38 -8.28 -16.10
N GLY A 6 -11.20 -8.01 -14.81
CA GLY A 6 -9.89 -7.76 -14.23
C GLY A 6 -9.03 -9.01 -14.35
N GLY A 7 -7.91 -8.92 -15.08
CA GLY A 7 -6.96 -10.03 -15.17
C GLY A 7 -6.37 -10.36 -13.80
N VAL A 8 -6.31 -11.64 -13.46
CA VAL A 8 -5.60 -12.11 -12.27
C VAL A 8 -4.11 -11.84 -12.47
N SER A 9 -3.54 -11.00 -11.60
CA SER A 9 -2.09 -10.75 -11.60
C SER A 9 -1.40 -11.91 -10.89
N SER A 10 -0.42 -12.55 -11.55
CA SER A 10 0.42 -13.57 -10.94
C SER A 10 1.54 -12.92 -10.13
N ILE A 11 1.74 -13.37 -8.90
CA ILE A 11 2.83 -12.92 -8.03
C ILE A 11 4.03 -13.87 -8.23
N SER A 12 5.21 -13.33 -8.48
CA SER A 12 6.45 -14.10 -8.63
C SER A 12 7.59 -13.44 -7.86
N PRO A 13 8.35 -14.21 -7.05
CA PRO A 13 8.22 -15.65 -6.80
C PRO A 13 6.93 -16.02 -6.06
N GLU A 14 6.55 -17.31 -6.14
CA GLU A 14 5.44 -17.83 -5.34
C GLU A 14 5.82 -17.73 -3.85
N PRO A 15 4.98 -17.10 -3.00
CA PRO A 15 5.25 -17.01 -1.58
C PRO A 15 5.15 -18.40 -0.94
N THR A 16 5.98 -18.63 0.07
CA THR A 16 5.91 -19.80 0.94
C THR A 16 4.66 -19.77 1.83
N ASP A 17 4.24 -20.92 2.37
CA ASP A 17 3.10 -21.00 3.29
C ASP A 17 3.26 -20.07 4.51
N GLU A 18 4.49 -19.94 5.03
CA GLU A 18 4.79 -19.05 6.15
C GLU A 18 4.58 -17.57 5.77
N GLU A 19 5.05 -17.17 4.58
CA GLU A 19 4.84 -15.82 4.06
C GLU A 19 3.36 -15.52 3.82
N VAL A 20 2.60 -16.50 3.31
CA VAL A 20 1.15 -16.38 3.15
C VAL A 20 0.48 -16.15 4.50
N VAL A 21 0.82 -16.94 5.52
CA VAL A 21 0.27 -16.78 6.87
C VAL A 21 0.62 -15.40 7.44
N ALA A 22 1.86 -14.95 7.29
CA ALA A 22 2.31 -13.64 7.78
C ALA A 22 1.56 -12.49 7.10
N ILE A 23 1.37 -12.55 5.78
CA ILE A 23 0.63 -11.54 5.00
C ILE A 23 -0.83 -11.50 5.46
N VAL A 24 -1.49 -12.66 5.56
CA VAL A 24 -2.89 -12.73 6.00
C VAL A 24 -3.03 -12.19 7.41
N ALA A 25 -2.15 -12.57 8.34
CA ALA A 25 -2.18 -12.05 9.70
C ALA A 25 -2.01 -10.52 9.75
N ALA A 26 -1.09 -9.96 8.96
CA ALA A 26 -0.89 -8.52 8.89
C ALA A 26 -2.12 -7.78 8.35
N VAL A 27 -2.81 -8.33 7.33
CA VAL A 27 -4.06 -7.75 6.81
C VAL A 27 -5.16 -7.78 7.87
N GLN A 28 -5.33 -8.92 8.54
CA GLN A 28 -6.38 -9.09 9.54
C GLN A 28 -6.17 -8.19 10.77
N LEU A 29 -4.92 -7.95 11.17
CA LEU A 29 -4.57 -7.14 12.34
C LEU A 29 -4.38 -5.65 12.01
N GLY A 30 -3.97 -5.33 10.79
CA GLY A 30 -3.60 -3.97 10.37
C GLY A 30 -4.76 -3.15 9.79
N LEU A 31 -5.86 -3.80 9.41
CA LEU A 31 -7.03 -3.10 8.89
C LEU A 31 -7.99 -2.70 10.01
N PRO A 32 -8.55 -1.48 9.98
CA PRO A 32 -9.60 -1.09 10.89
C PRO A 32 -10.83 -1.96 10.67
N THR A 33 -11.38 -2.52 11.75
CA THR A 33 -12.64 -3.27 11.71
C THR A 33 -13.80 -2.30 11.43
N SER A 34 -14.71 -2.70 10.54
CA SER A 34 -15.85 -1.88 10.11
C SER A 34 -16.80 -1.46 11.26
N SER A 35 -16.70 -2.11 12.42
CA SER A 35 -17.46 -1.81 13.63
C SER A 35 -17.06 -0.50 14.33
N GLY A 36 -15.97 0.16 13.89
CA GLY A 36 -15.46 1.40 14.49
C GLY A 36 -15.83 2.69 13.75
N GLN A 37 -16.80 2.65 12.82
CA GLN A 37 -17.10 3.83 11.98
C GLN A 37 -17.76 4.99 12.75
N GLU A 38 -18.23 4.77 13.98
CA GLU A 38 -18.87 5.82 14.81
C GLU A 38 -17.86 6.68 15.60
N ALA A 39 -16.63 6.21 15.84
CA ALA A 39 -15.65 6.93 16.66
C ALA A 39 -14.60 7.72 15.85
N ALA A 40 -14.83 7.92 14.55
CA ALA A 40 -13.86 8.56 13.64
C ALA A 40 -14.16 10.04 13.32
N LEU A 41 -14.96 10.71 14.14
CA LEU A 41 -15.00 12.18 14.14
C LEU A 41 -13.94 12.67 15.13
N GLU A 42 -12.87 13.28 14.60
CA GLU A 42 -11.81 14.01 15.33
C GLU A 42 -10.48 13.30 15.69
N ALA A 43 -10.07 12.26 14.96
CA ALA A 43 -8.63 11.97 14.86
C ALA A 43 -8.12 12.39 13.49
N VAL A 44 -7.87 13.68 13.30
CA VAL A 44 -7.13 14.17 12.12
C VAL A 44 -5.74 13.57 12.20
N SER A 45 -5.55 12.39 11.58
CA SER A 45 -4.27 11.70 11.56
C SER A 45 -3.26 12.61 10.85
N ARG A 46 -2.34 13.15 11.67
CA ARG A 46 -1.22 13.99 11.21
C ARG A 46 -0.16 13.17 10.48
N TRP A 47 -0.25 11.84 10.52
CA TRP A 47 0.58 10.99 9.70
C TRP A 47 0.15 11.14 8.24
N ARG A 48 0.96 11.84 7.45
CA ARG A 48 0.88 11.80 5.99
C ARG A 48 1.63 10.57 5.51
N PHE A 49 0.93 9.62 4.89
CA PHE A 49 1.58 8.50 4.20
C PHE A 49 2.61 9.07 3.22
N SER A 50 3.90 8.74 3.41
CA SER A 50 4.96 9.45 2.70
C SER A 50 5.06 9.05 1.22
N GLY A 51 4.27 8.08 0.72
CA GLY A 51 4.29 7.60 -0.68
C GLY A 51 5.65 7.14 -1.20
N ARG A 52 6.68 7.18 -0.33
CA ARG A 52 8.09 7.17 -0.68
C ARG A 52 8.75 5.83 -0.42
N TRP A 53 8.02 4.88 0.15
CA TRP A 53 8.60 3.58 0.46
C TRP A 53 8.99 2.78 -0.80
N TRP A 54 8.48 3.14 -2.00
CA TRP A 54 8.87 2.55 -3.29
C TRP A 54 9.27 3.60 -4.35
N SER A 55 9.25 4.90 -4.00
CA SER A 55 9.54 5.96 -4.96
C SER A 55 11.04 6.27 -4.99
N ARG A 56 11.67 6.00 -6.12
CA ARG A 56 13.07 6.35 -6.43
C ARG A 56 13.34 7.82 -6.03
N PRO A 57 14.39 8.12 -5.25
CA PRO A 57 14.60 9.45 -4.69
C PRO A 57 14.74 10.51 -5.81
N VAL A 58 13.98 11.61 -5.66
CA VAL A 58 13.97 12.79 -6.53
C VAL A 58 15.37 13.34 -6.89
N PRO A 59 16.44 13.23 -6.07
CA PRO A 59 17.78 13.64 -6.50
C PRO A 59 18.25 13.06 -7.85
N ALA A 60 17.77 11.88 -8.25
CA ALA A 60 18.11 11.28 -9.55
C ALA A 60 17.38 11.93 -10.76
N ARG A 61 16.48 12.89 -10.54
CA ARG A 61 15.68 13.58 -11.58
C ARG A 61 16.10 15.03 -11.82
N ARG A 62 17.22 15.50 -11.27
CA ARG A 62 17.77 16.82 -11.59
C ARG A 62 19.12 16.69 -12.27
N ALA A 63 19.11 16.50 -13.58
CA ALA A 63 20.21 17.03 -14.39
C ALA A 63 20.11 18.56 -14.28
N ARG A 64 21.05 19.22 -13.60
CA ARG A 64 21.24 20.67 -13.78
C ARG A 64 21.93 20.84 -15.14
N PRO A 65 21.34 21.54 -16.12
CA PRO A 65 22.12 22.12 -17.18
C PRO A 65 22.83 23.35 -16.60
N GLY A 66 24.16 23.32 -16.55
CA GLY A 66 25.00 24.49 -16.23
C GLY A 66 25.70 24.47 -14.87
N GLY A 67 26.63 23.53 -14.67
CA GLY A 67 27.70 23.63 -13.67
C GLY A 67 29.03 23.72 -14.39
#